data_AF-A0A2E7M5E1-F1
#
_entry.id   AF-A0A2E7M5E1-F1
#
_cell.length_a   1.000
_cell.length_b   1.000
_cell.length_c   1.000
_cell.angle_alpha   90.00
_cell.angle_beta   90.00
_cell.angle_gamma   90.00
#
_symmetry.space_group_name_H-M   'P 1'
#
loop_
_entity.id
_entity.type
_entity.pdbx_description
1 polymer ?
#
loop_
_entity_poly.entity_id
_entity_poly.type
_entity_poly.pdbx_seq_one_letter_code
_entity_poly.pdbx_strand_id
1 'polypeptide(L)'
;MRPLDPDDGGGNMLFGGSVVPTEDTGSREERGDLVDQDMSAEPAADPGRRPIANAVPSGPDDENSEAPSTRHHPAAAFLGKEFLLWLWWRSESGYGNLELPHYGSVDLWIDDRIQFRTGGDDPQTSDLKGGAPATSAEAKMALVSGKTVETASVGMRVKDREFYFSLRSDPVELAGLKVPGEVNDGVDERIFERMFLLEEATGIVDTLFFLFCEERLSADWNPKTLPSIRSWIAGDPR
;
A
#
# COMPACT_ATOMS: atom_id res chain seq x y z
N MET A 1 -35.04 5.36 -63.08
CA MET A 1 -33.71 6.02 -63.04
C MET A 1 -33.11 5.67 -61.69
N ARG A 2 -32.07 4.83 -61.59
CA ARG A 2 -30.66 4.95 -62.08
C ARG A 2 -29.92 6.16 -61.48
N PRO A 3 -28.73 5.96 -60.87
CA PRO A 3 -27.91 7.00 -60.26
C PRO A 3 -26.88 7.57 -61.26
N LEU A 4 -25.92 8.34 -60.76
CA LEU A 4 -24.59 8.49 -61.34
C LEU A 4 -23.53 8.26 -60.26
N ASP A 5 -22.42 7.65 -60.67
CA ASP A 5 -21.35 7.06 -59.85
C ASP A 5 -20.10 7.97 -59.78
N PRO A 6 -19.13 7.66 -58.89
CA PRO A 6 -17.87 8.40 -58.79
C PRO A 6 -16.80 7.93 -59.80
N ASP A 7 -15.98 8.88 -60.25
CA ASP A 7 -14.61 8.70 -60.79
C ASP A 7 -13.99 10.12 -60.94
N ASP A 8 -12.70 10.37 -61.19
CA ASP A 8 -11.59 9.50 -61.61
C ASP A 8 -10.24 10.07 -61.08
N GLY A 9 -9.20 9.22 -61.06
CA GLY A 9 -7.78 9.61 -61.23
C GLY A 9 -7.06 10.33 -60.06
N GLY A 10 -5.81 9.99 -59.73
CA GLY A 10 -4.91 8.96 -60.27
C GLY A 10 -3.45 9.36 -60.10
N GLY A 11 -2.58 8.46 -59.58
CA GLY A 11 -1.19 8.85 -59.26
C GLY A 11 -0.32 7.75 -58.64
N ASN A 12 -0.21 6.58 -59.29
CA ASN A 12 0.68 5.49 -58.87
C ASN A 12 2.04 5.58 -59.58
N MET A 13 3.16 5.51 -58.85
CA MET A 13 4.45 4.88 -59.21
C MET A 13 5.47 5.06 -58.07
N LEU A 14 6.56 4.30 -57.94
CA LEU A 14 6.81 2.83 -57.96
C LEU A 14 8.34 2.59 -57.84
N PHE A 15 8.74 1.42 -57.30
CA PHE A 15 10.09 0.83 -57.30
C PHE A 15 11.23 1.48 -56.47
N GLY A 16 12.10 0.61 -55.94
CA GLY A 16 13.32 0.95 -55.19
C GLY A 16 13.71 -0.11 -54.17
N GLY A 17 14.18 -1.29 -54.59
CA GLY A 17 14.59 -2.37 -53.69
C GLY A 17 15.89 -3.07 -54.10
N SER A 18 16.55 -3.75 -53.16
CA SER A 18 17.65 -4.70 -53.42
C SER A 18 17.84 -5.66 -52.22
N VAL A 19 18.70 -6.68 -52.38
CA VAL A 19 18.77 -7.89 -51.54
C VAL A 19 20.25 -8.33 -51.35
N VAL A 20 20.67 -8.54 -50.08
CA VAL A 20 21.47 -9.65 -49.44
C VAL A 20 22.60 -10.33 -50.28
N PRO A 21 23.79 -10.80 -49.75
CA PRO A 21 24.25 -11.10 -48.37
C PRO A 21 25.52 -10.28 -47.94
N THR A 22 26.63 -10.68 -47.25
CA THR A 22 27.25 -11.97 -46.83
C THR A 22 28.32 -11.82 -45.70
N GLU A 23 28.82 -12.98 -45.22
CA GLU A 23 30.14 -13.38 -44.60
C GLU A 23 31.34 -12.41 -44.65
N ASP A 24 32.43 -12.52 -43.86
CA ASP A 24 32.91 -13.24 -42.65
C ASP A 24 34.46 -12.98 -42.59
N THR A 25 35.20 -13.57 -41.64
CA THR A 25 36.66 -13.46 -41.35
C THR A 25 37.09 -12.19 -40.60
N GLY A 26 38.05 -12.25 -39.66
CA GLY A 26 38.72 -13.41 -39.06
C GLY A 26 40.05 -13.06 -38.36
N SER A 27 40.49 -13.91 -37.42
CA SER A 27 41.71 -13.80 -36.55
C SER A 27 41.54 -12.91 -35.31
N ARG A 28 41.91 -13.28 -34.06
CA ARG A 28 42.76 -14.31 -33.40
C ARG A 28 44.17 -13.85 -32.97
N GLU A 29 44.24 -13.37 -31.72
CA GLU A 29 45.26 -13.66 -30.68
C GLU A 29 44.44 -13.68 -29.36
N GLU A 30 44.30 -14.71 -28.53
CA GLU A 30 45.07 -15.93 -28.19
C GLU A 30 46.21 -15.72 -27.18
N ARG A 31 46.14 -16.49 -26.08
CA ARG A 31 47.03 -16.61 -24.90
C ARG A 31 46.67 -15.73 -23.68
N GLY A 32 46.45 -16.31 -22.50
CA GLY A 32 46.41 -17.76 -22.26
C GLY A 32 46.01 -18.19 -20.84
N ASP A 33 45.76 -19.48 -20.72
CA ASP A 33 45.38 -20.15 -19.48
C ASP A 33 46.49 -20.15 -18.43
N LEU A 34 46.07 -20.15 -17.16
CA LEU A 34 46.78 -20.78 -16.07
C LEU A 34 45.72 -21.44 -15.17
N VAL A 35 45.70 -22.78 -15.20
CA VAL A 35 44.75 -23.64 -14.50
C VAL A 35 45.49 -24.42 -13.42
N ASP A 36 44.93 -24.42 -12.21
CA ASP A 36 45.32 -25.20 -11.04
C ASP A 36 46.77 -24.95 -10.50
N GLN A 37 47.08 -25.16 -9.22
CA GLN A 37 46.47 -26.12 -8.29
C GLN A 37 46.64 -25.71 -6.80
N ASP A 38 45.65 -26.13 -6.02
CA ASP A 38 45.58 -26.51 -4.59
C ASP A 38 46.77 -26.36 -3.60
N MET A 39 46.42 -26.52 -2.31
CA MET A 39 47.24 -26.79 -1.11
C MET A 39 47.73 -25.61 -0.26
N SER A 40 46.85 -25.24 0.67
CA SER A 40 47.09 -25.38 2.12
C SER A 40 48.48 -24.99 2.67
N ALA A 41 48.59 -23.77 3.19
CA ALA A 41 49.66 -23.37 4.10
C ALA A 41 49.07 -22.67 5.35
N GLU A 42 48.82 -23.43 6.41
CA GLU A 42 48.53 -22.85 7.74
C GLU A 42 49.80 -22.14 8.28
N PRO A 43 49.72 -20.88 8.73
CA PRO A 43 50.74 -20.32 9.60
C PRO A 43 50.66 -21.02 10.97
N ALA A 44 51.77 -21.61 11.41
CA ALA A 44 51.81 -22.49 12.58
C ALA A 44 51.23 -21.84 13.87
N ALA A 45 50.42 -22.61 14.60
CA ALA A 45 49.78 -22.16 15.82
C ALA A 45 50.81 -21.84 16.93
N ASP A 46 50.67 -20.67 17.55
CA ASP A 46 51.42 -20.27 18.74
C ASP A 46 51.02 -21.16 19.94
N PRO A 47 51.94 -21.95 20.52
CA PRO A 47 51.65 -22.85 21.63
C PRO A 47 51.37 -22.13 22.96
N GLY A 48 51.52 -20.80 23.03
CA GLY A 48 51.24 -20.00 24.23
C GLY A 48 49.78 -19.59 24.41
N ARG A 49 48.98 -19.52 23.34
CA ARG A 49 47.70 -18.80 23.36
C ARG A 49 46.49 -19.69 23.70
N ARG A 50 46.12 -19.72 24.98
CA ARG A 50 44.86 -20.33 25.44
C ARG A 50 43.64 -19.65 24.81
N PRO A 51 42.58 -20.40 24.43
CA PRO A 51 41.34 -19.79 23.99
C PRO A 51 40.66 -19.05 25.15
N ILE A 52 40.23 -17.81 24.91
CA ILE A 52 39.35 -17.09 25.82
C ILE A 52 37.94 -17.67 25.70
N ALA A 53 37.56 -18.48 26.68
CA ALA A 53 36.17 -18.90 26.82
C ALA A 53 35.33 -17.69 27.24
N ASN A 54 34.48 -17.20 26.33
CA ASN A 54 33.42 -16.23 26.67
C ASN A 54 32.32 -16.93 27.48
N ALA A 55 32.64 -17.29 28.72
CA ALA A 55 31.66 -17.63 29.73
C ALA A 55 30.92 -16.34 30.11
N VAL A 56 29.74 -16.12 29.53
CA VAL A 56 28.80 -15.12 30.02
C VAL A 56 28.34 -15.60 31.41
N PRO A 57 28.58 -14.85 32.49
CA PRO A 57 28.09 -15.24 33.80
C PRO A 57 26.58 -15.01 33.86
N SER A 58 25.81 -16.07 34.12
CA SER A 58 24.39 -15.94 34.44
C SER A 58 24.23 -15.14 35.73
N GLY A 59 23.78 -13.88 35.61
CA GLY A 59 23.20 -13.13 36.71
C GLY A 59 21.85 -13.75 37.12
N PRO A 60 21.32 -13.38 38.31
CA PRO A 60 20.02 -13.88 38.77
C PRO A 60 18.87 -13.36 37.90
N ASP A 61 17.77 -14.10 37.94
CA ASP A 61 16.62 -13.98 37.06
C ASP A 61 15.75 -12.72 37.29
N ASP A 62 14.84 -12.47 36.34
CA ASP A 62 13.62 -11.67 36.46
C ASP A 62 13.72 -10.18 36.81
N GLU A 63 14.15 -9.37 35.83
CA GLU A 63 13.39 -8.15 35.51
C GLU A 63 12.84 -8.23 34.07
N ASN A 64 11.56 -8.61 33.96
CA ASN A 64 10.78 -8.54 32.73
C ASN A 64 10.64 -7.07 32.29
N SER A 65 11.56 -6.62 31.43
CA SER A 65 11.49 -5.30 30.76
C SER A 65 10.40 -5.29 29.67
N GLU A 66 9.17 -5.53 30.09
CA GLU A 66 7.97 -5.40 29.27
C GLU A 66 7.82 -3.92 28.89
N ALA A 67 8.23 -3.59 27.66
CA ALA A 67 7.99 -2.27 27.07
C ALA A 67 6.52 -1.92 27.28
N PRO A 68 6.20 -0.74 27.85
CA PRO A 68 4.99 -0.51 28.64
C PRO A 68 3.77 -0.95 27.86
N SER A 69 3.18 -2.09 28.27
CA SER A 69 2.16 -2.78 27.48
C SER A 69 0.96 -1.86 27.30
N THR A 70 0.88 -1.27 26.09
CA THR A 70 -0.10 -0.25 25.73
C THR A 70 -1.47 -0.80 26.03
N ARG A 71 -2.12 -0.30 27.09
CA ARG A 71 -3.41 -0.83 27.51
C ARG A 71 -4.46 -0.39 26.49
N HIS A 72 -4.69 -1.22 25.48
CA HIS A 72 -5.68 -1.03 24.42
C HIS A 72 -7.04 -0.80 25.08
N HIS A 73 -7.40 0.48 25.23
CA HIS A 73 -8.65 0.86 25.85
C HIS A 73 -9.79 0.45 24.92
N PRO A 74 -10.82 -0.30 25.36
CA PRO A 74 -11.83 -0.86 24.45
C PRO A 74 -12.53 0.16 23.54
N ALA A 75 -12.63 1.43 23.99
CA ALA A 75 -13.17 2.51 23.16
C ALA A 75 -12.27 2.90 21.96
N ALA A 76 -10.94 2.72 22.05
CA ALA A 76 -10.02 2.96 20.95
C ALA A 76 -10.18 1.91 19.84
N ALA A 77 -10.26 0.63 20.23
CA ALA A 77 -10.55 -0.48 19.33
C ALA A 77 -11.91 -0.31 18.62
N PHE A 78 -12.93 0.18 19.34
CA PHE A 78 -14.21 0.54 18.74
C PHE A 78 -14.09 1.73 17.76
N LEU A 79 -13.42 2.81 18.18
CA LEU A 79 -13.32 4.04 17.39
C LEU A 79 -12.55 3.85 16.09
N GLY A 80 -11.49 3.04 16.08
CA GLY A 80 -10.75 2.69 14.86
C GLY A 80 -11.59 1.87 13.89
N LYS A 81 -12.45 0.96 14.38
CA LYS A 81 -13.37 0.17 13.54
C LYS A 81 -14.46 1.03 12.91
N GLU A 82 -15.00 1.98 13.66
CA GLU A 82 -15.92 3.01 13.13
C GLU A 82 -15.21 3.93 12.11
N PHE A 83 -13.94 4.28 12.34
CA PHE A 83 -13.14 5.10 11.41
C PHE A 83 -12.88 4.41 10.08
N LEU A 84 -12.45 3.15 10.07
CA LEU A 84 -12.26 2.39 8.82
C LEU A 84 -13.58 2.22 8.04
N LEU A 85 -14.70 2.00 8.74
CA LEU A 85 -16.02 1.96 8.12
C LEU A 85 -16.43 3.32 7.54
N TRP A 86 -16.14 4.42 8.23
CA TRP A 86 -16.37 5.78 7.75
C TRP A 86 -15.52 6.11 6.53
N LEU A 87 -14.21 5.80 6.53
CA LEU A 87 -13.31 5.99 5.38
C LEU A 87 -13.83 5.27 4.13
N TRP A 88 -14.24 4.00 4.26
CA TRP A 88 -14.82 3.26 3.15
C TRP A 88 -16.16 3.86 2.68
N TRP A 89 -17.06 4.23 3.59
CA TRP A 89 -18.30 4.93 3.23
C TRP A 89 -18.06 6.28 2.53
N ARG A 90 -17.04 7.04 2.97
CA ARG A 90 -16.60 8.29 2.33
C ARG A 90 -15.98 8.02 0.96
N SER A 91 -15.27 6.92 0.76
CA SER A 91 -14.70 6.56 -0.55
C SER A 91 -15.75 6.22 -1.62
N GLU A 92 -16.89 5.65 -1.22
CA GLU A 92 -18.01 5.38 -2.14
C GLU A 92 -19.04 6.54 -2.22
N SER A 93 -18.97 7.53 -1.34
CA SER A 93 -19.85 8.71 -1.34
C SER A 93 -19.16 9.91 -2.00
N GLY A 94 -19.87 10.65 -2.87
CA GLY A 94 -19.31 11.85 -3.48
C GLY A 94 -18.06 11.61 -4.35
N TYR A 95 -18.00 10.44 -5.01
CA TYR A 95 -16.87 9.98 -5.83
C TYR A 95 -15.53 9.80 -5.07
N GLY A 96 -15.58 9.70 -3.74
CA GLY A 96 -14.39 9.48 -2.91
C GLY A 96 -13.49 10.71 -2.74
N ASN A 97 -13.94 11.88 -3.20
CA ASN A 97 -13.21 13.13 -3.07
C ASN A 97 -13.58 13.86 -1.76
N LEU A 98 -12.59 14.34 -1.03
CA LEU A 98 -12.74 15.11 0.21
C LEU A 98 -11.90 16.38 0.16
N GLU A 99 -12.52 17.53 0.41
CA GLU A 99 -11.80 18.78 0.68
C GLU A 99 -11.28 18.80 2.13
N LEU A 100 -9.96 18.77 2.29
CA LEU A 100 -9.30 18.73 3.58
C LEU A 100 -8.62 20.08 3.91
N PRO A 101 -8.67 20.56 5.17
CA PRO A 101 -7.86 21.68 5.62
C PRO A 101 -6.37 21.49 5.27
N HIS A 102 -5.72 22.56 4.79
CA HIS A 102 -4.31 22.62 4.39
C HIS A 102 -3.86 21.75 3.19
N TYR A 103 -4.48 20.59 2.95
CA TYR A 103 -4.14 19.70 1.83
C TYR A 103 -4.96 20.00 0.56
N GLY A 104 -6.21 20.49 0.71
CA GLY A 104 -7.17 20.71 -0.38
C GLY A 104 -7.90 19.43 -0.76
N SER A 105 -8.28 19.33 -2.05
CA SER A 105 -8.92 18.15 -2.62
C SER A 105 -8.02 16.91 -2.51
N VAL A 106 -8.55 15.85 -1.89
CA VAL A 106 -7.93 14.53 -1.76
C VAL A 106 -8.91 13.45 -2.24
N ASP A 107 -8.50 12.64 -3.20
CA ASP A 107 -9.25 11.43 -3.59
C ASP A 107 -8.85 10.27 -2.67
N LEU A 108 -9.83 9.47 -2.24
CA LEU A 108 -9.68 8.35 -1.33
C LEU A 108 -10.44 7.13 -1.88
N TRP A 109 -9.77 5.99 -1.99
CA TRP A 109 -10.41 4.71 -2.34
C TRP A 109 -9.90 3.55 -1.48
N ILE A 110 -10.75 2.55 -1.28
CA ILE A 110 -10.31 1.24 -0.79
C ILE A 110 -9.74 0.46 -1.98
N ASP A 111 -8.53 -0.04 -1.79
CA ASP A 111 -7.70 -0.64 -2.83
C ASP A 111 -7.84 -2.19 -2.83
N ASP A 112 -6.79 -2.95 -3.16
CA ASP A 112 -6.83 -4.38 -3.48
C ASP A 112 -7.31 -5.32 -2.35
N ARG A 113 -7.56 -4.82 -1.13
CA ARG A 113 -7.89 -5.66 0.03
C ARG A 113 -8.76 -4.98 1.08
N ILE A 114 -9.74 -5.72 1.61
CA ILE A 114 -10.46 -5.38 2.84
C ILE A 114 -10.70 -6.63 3.69
N GLN A 115 -10.42 -6.53 5.00
CA GLN A 115 -10.50 -7.62 5.96
C GLN A 115 -11.51 -7.29 7.06
N PHE A 116 -12.32 -8.28 7.42
CA PHE A 116 -13.41 -8.22 8.40
C PHE A 116 -13.20 -9.21 9.53
N ARG A 117 -13.69 -8.89 10.74
CA ARG A 117 -13.71 -9.80 11.90
C ARG A 117 -15.02 -9.69 12.70
N THR A 118 -15.55 -10.84 13.13
CA THR A 118 -16.63 -10.94 14.14
C THR A 118 -16.05 -10.80 15.55
N GLY A 119 -16.71 -10.05 16.44
CA GLY A 119 -16.33 -9.99 17.86
C GLY A 119 -16.83 -11.19 18.67
N GLY A 120 -16.20 -11.45 19.83
CA GLY A 120 -16.53 -12.57 20.73
C GLY A 120 -15.44 -13.64 20.76
N ASP A 121 -15.74 -14.76 21.43
CA ASP A 121 -14.77 -15.80 21.78
C ASP A 121 -14.36 -16.71 20.59
N ASP A 122 -15.13 -16.72 19.50
CA ASP A 122 -14.82 -17.41 18.23
C ASP A 122 -14.77 -16.39 17.06
N PRO A 123 -13.65 -15.67 16.88
CA PRO A 123 -13.57 -14.52 15.98
C PRO A 123 -13.38 -14.93 14.51
N GLN A 124 -14.49 -15.23 13.83
CA GLN A 124 -14.46 -15.47 12.38
C GLN A 124 -13.89 -14.27 11.62
N THR A 125 -12.94 -14.55 10.71
CA THR A 125 -12.30 -13.56 9.84
C THR A 125 -12.68 -13.79 8.39
N SER A 126 -12.90 -12.72 7.62
CA SER A 126 -13.09 -12.76 6.16
C SER A 126 -12.13 -11.77 5.51
N ASP A 127 -11.48 -12.16 4.41
CA ASP A 127 -10.37 -11.43 3.81
C ASP A 127 -10.59 -11.37 2.29
N LEU A 128 -11.11 -10.24 1.80
CA LEU A 128 -11.50 -10.04 0.41
C LEU A 128 -10.37 -9.34 -0.34
N LYS A 129 -10.04 -9.84 -1.53
CA LYS A 129 -8.90 -9.40 -2.35
C LYS A 129 -9.24 -9.35 -3.83
N GLY A 130 -8.66 -8.39 -4.56
CA GLY A 130 -8.85 -8.26 -6.01
C GLY A 130 -10.19 -7.68 -6.43
N GLY A 131 -10.23 -7.11 -7.65
CA GLY A 131 -11.49 -6.75 -8.33
C GLY A 131 -12.31 -5.65 -7.65
N ALA A 132 -11.65 -4.65 -7.06
CA ALA A 132 -12.27 -3.58 -6.26
C ALA A 132 -13.16 -4.14 -5.12
N PRO A 133 -12.57 -4.90 -4.15
CA PRO A 133 -13.32 -5.77 -3.25
C PRO A 133 -14.30 -5.01 -2.33
N ALA A 134 -14.02 -3.74 -2.03
CA ALA A 134 -14.93 -2.82 -1.35
C ALA A 134 -16.30 -2.67 -2.04
N THR A 135 -16.30 -2.60 -3.38
CA THR A 135 -17.54 -2.44 -4.18
C THR A 135 -18.38 -3.72 -4.26
N SER A 136 -17.85 -4.86 -3.77
CA SER A 136 -18.53 -6.15 -3.86
C SER A 136 -19.74 -6.25 -2.94
N ALA A 137 -20.75 -7.01 -3.38
CA ALA A 137 -21.88 -7.37 -2.53
C ALA A 137 -21.44 -8.18 -1.30
N GLU A 138 -20.36 -8.97 -1.41
CA GLU A 138 -19.82 -9.77 -0.30
C GLU A 138 -19.27 -8.88 0.83
N ALA A 139 -18.56 -7.79 0.51
CA ALA A 139 -18.07 -6.83 1.50
C ALA A 139 -19.23 -6.20 2.31
N LYS A 140 -20.32 -5.82 1.63
CA LYS A 140 -21.50 -5.24 2.28
C LYS A 140 -22.29 -6.30 3.06
N MET A 141 -22.38 -7.53 2.55
CA MET A 141 -22.92 -8.68 3.30
C MET A 141 -22.11 -9.00 4.57
N ALA A 142 -20.79 -8.80 4.57
CA ALA A 142 -19.98 -8.97 5.78
C ALA A 142 -20.41 -8.00 6.89
N LEU A 143 -20.63 -6.72 6.56
CA LEU A 143 -21.18 -5.73 7.50
C LEU A 143 -22.59 -6.11 7.98
N VAL A 144 -23.48 -6.53 7.07
CA VAL A 144 -24.85 -6.99 7.41
C VAL A 144 -24.82 -8.22 8.33
N SER A 145 -23.82 -9.09 8.22
CA SER A 145 -23.61 -10.23 9.12
C SER A 145 -23.05 -9.86 10.51
N GLY A 146 -22.85 -8.57 10.79
CA GLY A 146 -22.35 -8.07 12.08
C GLY A 146 -20.83 -8.07 12.21
N LYS A 147 -20.08 -8.26 11.11
CA LYS A 147 -18.61 -8.17 11.12
C LYS A 147 -18.16 -6.71 11.06
N THR A 148 -17.11 -6.40 11.82
CA THR A 148 -16.43 -5.09 11.77
C THR A 148 -15.30 -5.12 10.74
N VAL A 149 -15.01 -3.98 10.11
CA VAL A 149 -13.77 -3.81 9.33
C VAL A 149 -12.59 -3.87 10.30
N GLU A 150 -11.63 -4.74 10.02
CA GLU A 150 -10.44 -4.98 10.84
C GLU A 150 -9.21 -4.28 10.23
N THR A 151 -9.07 -4.38 8.91
CA THR A 151 -7.97 -3.80 8.11
C THR A 151 -8.48 -3.45 6.71
N ALA A 152 -8.00 -2.37 6.11
CA ALA A 152 -8.23 -2.04 4.71
C ALA A 152 -6.94 -1.56 4.02
N SER A 153 -6.72 -1.98 2.76
CA SER A 153 -5.78 -1.28 1.87
C SER A 153 -6.45 0.00 1.39
N VAL A 154 -5.75 1.12 1.49
CA VAL A 154 -6.22 2.46 1.12
C VAL A 154 -5.29 3.00 0.05
N GLY A 155 -5.88 3.47 -1.06
CA GLY A 155 -5.23 4.33 -2.03
C GLY A 155 -5.72 5.78 -1.84
N MET A 156 -4.82 6.73 -2.05
CA MET A 156 -5.07 8.14 -1.78
C MET A 156 -4.31 9.02 -2.78
N ARG A 157 -4.94 10.06 -3.32
CA ARG A 157 -4.31 11.02 -4.24
C ARG A 157 -4.51 12.46 -3.78
N VAL A 158 -3.44 13.24 -3.76
CA VAL A 158 -3.46 14.68 -3.46
C VAL A 158 -2.60 15.41 -4.48
N LYS A 159 -3.22 16.28 -5.28
CA LYS A 159 -2.61 16.84 -6.50
C LYS A 159 -2.10 15.69 -7.38
N ASP A 160 -0.89 15.77 -7.92
CA ASP A 160 -0.27 14.74 -8.76
C ASP A 160 0.44 13.62 -7.96
N ARG A 161 0.27 13.57 -6.63
CA ARG A 161 0.92 12.57 -5.76
C ARG A 161 -0.06 11.51 -5.29
N GLU A 162 0.36 10.25 -5.40
CA GLU A 162 -0.45 9.07 -5.13
C GLU A 162 0.25 8.15 -4.12
N PHE A 163 -0.51 7.73 -3.10
CA PHE A 163 -0.04 7.01 -1.93
C PHE A 163 -0.88 5.74 -1.74
N TYR A 164 -0.24 4.65 -1.30
CA TYR A 164 -0.91 3.40 -0.98
C TYR A 164 -0.42 2.86 0.36
N PHE A 165 -1.33 2.51 1.26
CA PHE A 165 -0.99 1.94 2.57
C PHE A 165 -2.06 0.95 3.05
N SER A 166 -1.75 0.16 4.06
CA SER A 166 -2.73 -0.60 4.82
C SER A 166 -3.05 0.17 6.10
N LEU A 167 -4.33 0.33 6.44
CA LEU A 167 -4.78 0.86 7.72
C LEU A 167 -5.40 -0.28 8.55
N ARG A 168 -4.94 -0.47 9.79
CA ARG A 168 -5.54 -1.38 10.78
C ARG A 168 -6.47 -0.59 11.71
N SER A 169 -7.46 -1.27 12.32
CA SER A 169 -8.43 -0.66 13.24
C SER A 169 -8.09 -0.70 14.72
N ASP A 170 -7.37 -1.73 15.20
CA ASP A 170 -6.92 -1.84 16.60
C ASP A 170 -5.47 -2.34 16.69
N PRO A 171 -4.52 -1.50 17.16
CA PRO A 171 -4.62 -0.03 17.17
C PRO A 171 -4.85 0.52 15.76
N VAL A 172 -5.26 1.79 15.67
CA VAL A 172 -5.22 2.52 14.40
C VAL A 172 -3.76 2.68 14.00
N GLU A 173 -3.35 1.96 12.95
CA GLU A 173 -1.96 1.90 12.49
C GLU A 173 -1.91 1.93 10.97
N LEU A 174 -1.07 2.82 10.45
CA LEU A 174 -0.72 2.93 9.04
C LEU A 174 0.54 2.10 8.77
N ALA A 175 0.43 1.09 7.91
CA ALA A 175 1.50 0.15 7.60
C ALA A 175 1.75 0.01 6.09
N GLY A 176 3.00 -0.27 5.70
CA GLY A 176 3.35 -0.58 4.31
C GLY A 176 3.21 0.59 3.32
N LEU A 177 3.38 1.83 3.78
CA LEU A 177 3.23 3.04 2.98
C LEU A 177 4.16 3.06 1.76
N LYS A 178 3.56 3.03 0.57
CA LYS A 178 4.18 3.37 -0.71
C LYS A 178 3.92 4.85 -0.96
N VAL A 179 5.00 5.60 -1.11
CA VAL A 179 5.01 7.00 -1.54
C VAL A 179 5.21 7.08 -3.06
N PRO A 180 4.96 8.24 -3.71
CA PRO A 180 5.35 8.50 -5.09
C PRO A 180 6.83 8.19 -5.38
N GLY A 181 7.15 7.98 -6.66
CA GLY A 181 8.52 7.73 -7.12
C GLY A 181 9.43 8.94 -6.89
N GLU A 182 10.61 8.70 -6.33
CA GLU A 182 11.64 9.71 -6.05
C GLU A 182 12.26 10.21 -7.37
N VAL A 183 12.39 11.53 -7.54
CA VAL A 183 12.83 12.16 -8.80
C VAL A 183 14.33 12.51 -8.78
N ASN A 184 15.00 12.38 -7.64
CA ASN A 184 16.29 12.99 -7.36
C ASN A 184 17.47 11.99 -7.25
N ASP A 185 18.57 12.27 -7.96
CA ASP A 185 19.79 11.45 -7.92
C ASP A 185 20.63 11.62 -6.64
N GLY A 186 20.42 12.72 -5.91
CA GLY A 186 21.12 13.03 -4.65
C GLY A 186 20.63 12.20 -3.44
N VAL A 187 21.55 11.83 -2.54
CA VAL A 187 21.23 10.97 -1.38
C VAL A 187 20.40 11.72 -0.34
N ASP A 188 20.82 12.92 0.03
CA ASP A 188 20.17 13.72 1.06
C ASP A 188 18.82 14.26 0.55
N GLU A 189 18.75 14.65 -0.71
CA GLU A 189 17.55 15.10 -1.41
C GLU A 189 16.44 14.04 -1.38
N ARG A 190 16.76 12.77 -1.68
CA ARG A 190 15.79 11.66 -1.54
C ARG A 190 15.35 11.45 -0.10
N ILE A 191 16.24 11.61 0.89
CA ILE A 191 15.87 11.47 2.30
C ILE A 191 14.87 12.58 2.70
N PHE A 192 15.12 13.84 2.33
CA PHE A 192 14.21 14.95 2.61
C PHE A 192 12.89 14.85 1.83
N GLU A 193 12.92 14.48 0.55
CA GLU A 193 11.73 14.21 -0.26
C GLU A 193 10.89 13.11 0.38
N ARG A 194 11.51 11.99 0.79
CA ARG A 194 10.83 10.88 1.44
C ARG A 194 10.26 11.26 2.81
N MET A 195 10.98 12.05 3.62
CA MET A 195 10.45 12.58 4.89
C MET A 195 9.20 13.43 4.67
N PHE A 196 9.23 14.38 3.73
CA PHE A 196 8.08 15.21 3.36
C PHE A 196 6.88 14.36 2.88
N LEU A 197 7.12 13.33 2.07
CA LEU A 197 6.07 12.42 1.59
C LEU A 197 5.47 11.56 2.71
N LEU A 198 6.26 11.17 3.72
CA LEU A 198 5.74 10.50 4.91
C LEU A 198 4.87 11.45 5.74
N GLU A 199 5.36 12.67 6.03
CA GLU A 199 4.63 13.69 6.81
C GLU A 199 3.31 14.12 6.15
N GLU A 200 3.30 14.28 4.82
CA GLU A 200 2.07 14.59 4.07
C GLU A 200 1.06 13.43 4.17
N ALA A 201 1.50 12.19 4.00
CA ALA A 201 0.62 11.03 4.08
C ALA A 201 0.04 10.81 5.49
N THR A 202 0.85 10.94 6.55
CA THR A 202 0.36 10.80 7.93
C THR A 202 -0.55 11.95 8.31
N GLY A 203 -0.19 13.19 7.99
CA GLY A 203 -0.98 14.38 8.33
C GLY A 203 -2.34 14.43 7.62
N ILE A 204 -2.46 13.86 6.42
CA ILE A 204 -3.76 13.65 5.78
C ILE A 204 -4.60 12.62 6.55
N VAL A 205 -4.01 11.49 6.97
CA VAL A 205 -4.74 10.46 7.75
C VAL A 205 -5.17 10.98 9.12
N ASP A 206 -4.34 11.77 9.79
CA ASP A 206 -4.70 12.49 11.02
C ASP A 206 -5.86 13.46 10.75
N THR A 207 -5.81 14.23 9.66
CA THR A 207 -6.88 15.18 9.28
C THR A 207 -8.19 14.47 8.97
N LEU A 208 -8.16 13.33 8.29
CA LEU A 208 -9.31 12.46 8.06
C LEU A 208 -9.88 11.92 9.38
N PHE A 209 -9.02 11.55 10.33
CA PHE A 209 -9.45 11.10 11.66
C PHE A 209 -10.07 12.23 12.49
N PHE A 210 -9.54 13.45 12.42
CA PHE A 210 -10.16 14.63 13.05
C PHE A 210 -11.55 14.93 12.45
N LEU A 211 -11.69 14.96 11.12
CA LEU A 211 -13.00 15.17 10.47
C LEU A 211 -14.00 14.08 10.81
N PHE A 212 -13.55 12.82 10.88
CA PHE A 212 -14.36 11.71 11.39
C PHE A 212 -14.81 11.98 12.83
N CYS A 213 -13.91 12.36 13.74
CA CYS A 213 -14.26 12.68 15.12
C CYS A 213 -15.27 13.85 15.23
N GLU A 214 -15.11 14.91 14.42
CA GLU A 214 -16.06 16.02 14.37
C GLU A 214 -17.44 15.56 13.88
N GLU A 215 -17.53 14.83 12.77
CA GLU A 215 -18.81 14.31 12.26
C GLU A 215 -19.43 13.31 13.26
N ARG A 216 -18.62 12.44 13.88
CA ARG A 216 -19.03 11.38 14.82
C ARG A 216 -19.55 11.89 16.15
N LEU A 217 -19.12 13.08 16.57
CA LEU A 217 -19.57 13.79 17.77
C LEU A 217 -20.63 14.86 17.47
N SER A 218 -20.91 15.16 16.19
CA SER A 218 -21.91 16.14 15.78
C SER A 218 -23.34 15.73 16.18
N ALA A 219 -24.20 16.72 16.38
CA ALA A 219 -25.64 16.48 16.57
C ALA A 219 -26.31 15.86 15.32
N ASP A 220 -25.68 15.97 14.14
CA ASP A 220 -26.17 15.45 12.87
C ASP A 220 -25.85 13.96 12.64
N TRP A 221 -24.95 13.36 13.42
CA TRP A 221 -24.56 11.94 13.27
C TRP A 221 -25.78 11.00 13.28
N ASN A 222 -26.61 11.10 14.32
CA ASN A 222 -27.76 10.22 14.49
C ASN A 222 -28.91 10.47 13.49
N PRO A 223 -29.31 11.72 13.16
CA PRO A 223 -30.39 11.97 12.19
C PRO A 223 -29.95 11.93 10.72
N LYS A 224 -28.66 12.09 10.38
CA LYS A 224 -28.18 12.19 8.99
C LYS A 224 -27.11 11.14 8.62
N THR A 225 -25.95 11.16 9.26
CA THR A 225 -24.79 10.37 8.83
C THR A 225 -25.00 8.87 9.03
N LEU A 226 -25.42 8.44 10.22
CA LEU A 226 -25.65 7.02 10.54
C LEU A 226 -26.78 6.40 9.69
N PRO A 227 -27.92 7.06 9.43
CA PRO A 227 -28.88 6.61 8.41
C PRO A 227 -28.27 6.51 7.00
N SER A 228 -27.44 7.47 6.61
CA SER A 228 -26.79 7.50 5.29
C SER A 228 -25.76 6.39 5.09
N ILE A 229 -25.05 5.99 6.15
CA ILE A 229 -24.18 4.80 6.18
C ILE A 229 -25.04 3.53 6.09
N ARG A 230 -26.11 3.41 6.88
CA ARG A 230 -26.99 2.22 6.88
C ARG A 230 -27.66 1.96 5.53
N SER A 231 -28.18 3.00 4.87
CA SER A 231 -28.75 2.92 3.51
C SER A 231 -27.69 2.44 2.50
N TRP A 232 -26.46 2.97 2.57
CA TRP A 232 -25.35 2.54 1.73
C TRP A 232 -24.90 1.07 1.97
N ILE A 233 -24.90 0.60 3.23
CA ILE A 233 -24.64 -0.82 3.56
C ILE A 233 -25.75 -1.72 3.00
N ALA A 234 -27.00 -1.28 3.05
CA ALA A 234 -28.16 -2.02 2.53
C ALA A 234 -28.18 -2.13 0.99
N GLY A 235 -27.29 -1.44 0.28
CA GLY A 235 -27.23 -1.44 -1.19
C GLY A 235 -28.33 -0.62 -1.86
N ASP A 236 -28.93 0.32 -1.12
CA ASP A 236 -30.04 1.17 -1.56
C ASP A 236 -29.53 2.19 -2.62
N PRO A 237 -30.03 2.16 -3.87
CA PRO A 237 -29.54 3.04 -4.94
C PRO A 237 -30.02 4.48 -4.72
N ARG A 238 -29.07 5.40 -4.60
CA ARG A 238 -29.29 6.86 -4.57
C ARG A 238 -29.44 7.45 -5.97
#